data_AF-A0A0D0DP68-F1
#
_entry.id   AF-A0A0D0DP68-F1
#
_cell.length_a   1.000
_cell.length_b   1.000
_cell.length_c   1.000
_cell.angle_alpha   90.00
_cell.angle_beta   90.00
_cell.angle_gamma   90.00
#
_symmetry.space_group_name_H-M   'P 1'
#
loop_
_entity.id
_entity.type
_entity.pdbx_description
1 polymer ?
#
loop_
_entity_poly.entity_id
_entity_poly.type
_entity_poly.pdbx_seq_one_letter_code
_entity_poly.pdbx_strand_id
1 'polypeptide(L)' 'MPGIVMVGTSPAFFKIPVTQTLSTHIRYGTYSPEEIRVARCYPPVPRPARRRSEGMKPLDNRREIFKCYEAFKVIVGI' A
#
# COMPACT_ATOMS: atom_id res chain seq x y z
N MET A 1 3.46 4.37 9.48
CA MET A 1 2.41 5.05 8.70
C MET A 1 1.82 4.08 7.67
N PRO A 2 0.51 3.81 7.71
CA PRO A 2 -0.20 3.11 6.66
C PRO A 2 -0.36 4.00 5.42
N GLY A 3 -0.31 3.43 4.22
CA GLY A 3 -0.63 4.11 2.97
C GLY A 3 -1.35 3.21 1.98
N ILE A 4 -2.17 3.82 1.13
CA ILE A 4 -2.83 3.14 0.00
C ILE A 4 -2.48 3.92 -1.26
N VAL A 5 -1.98 3.23 -2.28
CA VAL A 5 -1.73 3.82 -3.60
C VAL A 5 -2.64 3.14 -4.61
N MET A 6 -3.32 3.94 -5.43
CA MET A 6 -4.09 3.46 -6.57
C MET A 6 -3.23 3.47 -7.83
N VAL A 7 -3.15 2.32 -8.51
CA VAL A 7 -2.53 2.22 -9.82
C VAL A 7 -3.59 1.78 -10.82
N GLY A 8 -4.09 2.73 -11.62
CA GLY A 8 -5.32 2.52 -12.39
C GLY A 8 -6.48 2.26 -11.42
N THR A 9 -7.08 1.07 -11.52
CA THR A 9 -8.17 0.66 -10.61
C THR A 9 -7.72 -0.31 -9.51
N SER A 10 -6.44 -0.64 -9.41
CA SER A 10 -5.91 -1.60 -8.43
C SER A 10 -5.23 -0.88 -7.27
N PRO A 11 -5.63 -1.11 -6.00
CA PRO A 11 -4.89 -0.60 -4.86
C PRO A 11 -3.65 -1.45 -4.53
N ALA A 12 -2.65 -0.80 -3.95
CA ALA A 12 -1.55 -1.42 -3.24
C ALA A 12 -1.47 -0.81 -1.83
N PHE A 13 -1.30 -1.67 -0.83
CA PHE A 13 -1.25 -1.29 0.58
C PHE A 13 0.20 -1.22 1.05
N PHE A 14 0.53 -0.23 1.86
CA PHE A 14 1.88 -0.02 2.38
C PHE A 14 1.86 0.16 3.89
N LYS A 15 2.86 -0.42 4.55
CA LYS A 15 3.24 -0.10 5.92
C LYS A 15 4.64 0.49 5.87
N ILE A 16 4.70 1.80 6.04
CA ILE A 16 5.93 2.59 5.98
C ILE A 16 6.41 2.82 7.42
N PRO A 17 7.61 2.36 7.81
CA PRO A 17 8.20 2.73 9.09
C PRO A 17 8.70 4.19 8.98
N VAL A 18 7.96 5.12 9.58
CA VAL A 18 8.34 6.53 9.59
C VAL A 18 9.20 6.77 10.83
N THR A 19 10.50 6.98 10.62
CA THR A 19 11.45 7.34 11.67
C THR A 19 11.69 8.85 11.66
N GLN A 20 12.19 9.39 12.79
CA GLN A 20 12.57 10.80 12.88
C GLN A 20 13.67 11.14 11.86
N THR A 21 14.66 10.25 11.70
CA THR A 21 15.75 10.38 10.73
C THR A 21 15.20 10.52 9.31
N LEU A 22 14.29 9.62 8.92
CA LEU A 22 13.62 9.68 7.62
C LEU A 22 12.86 11.00 7.43
N SER A 23 12.10 11.43 8.43
CA SER A 23 11.35 12.69 8.37
C SER A 23 12.26 13.91 8.17
N THR A 24 13.37 13.96 8.90
CA THR A 24 14.39 15.02 8.78
C THR A 24 14.98 15.06 7.37
N HIS A 25 15.42 13.91 6.85
CA HIS A 25 16.04 13.85 5.52
C HIS A 25 15.05 14.24 4.41
N ILE A 26 13.79 13.78 4.48
CA ILE A 26 12.73 14.22 3.56
C ILE A 26 12.52 15.73 3.64
N ARG A 27 12.45 16.30 4.85
CA ARG A 27 12.22 17.73 5.05
C ARG A 27 13.29 18.61 4.40
N TYR A 28 14.54 18.16 4.44
CA TYR A 28 15.68 18.88 3.85
C TYR A 28 16.01 18.45 2.41
N GLY A 29 15.22 17.54 1.81
CA GLY A 29 15.46 17.05 0.45
C GLY A 29 16.77 16.26 0.31
N THR A 30 17.21 15.61 1.39
CA THR A 30 18.44 14.81 1.42
C THR A 30 18.12 13.32 1.52
N TYR A 31 19.11 12.48 1.21
CA TYR A 31 18.98 11.04 1.35
C TYR A 31 19.34 10.60 2.78
N SER A 32 18.50 9.75 3.36
CA SER A 32 18.84 9.08 4.61
C SER A 32 19.90 7.99 4.33
N PRO A 33 20.96 7.91 5.14
CA PRO A 33 21.95 6.83 5.05
C PRO A 33 21.41 5.49 5.59
N GLU A 34 20.27 5.51 6.28
CA GLU A 34 19.61 4.32 6.84
C GLU A 34 18.76 3.61 5.78
N GLU A 35 18.86 2.28 5.72
CA GLU A 35 18.00 1.46 4.86
C GLU A 35 16.56 1.46 5.43
N ILE A 36 15.61 1.99 4.66
CA ILE A 36 14.19 2.00 5.05
C ILE A 36 13.46 0.88 4.32
N ARG A 37 13.06 -0.15 5.09
CA ARG A 37 12.27 -1.27 4.57
C ARG A 37 10.77 -0.99 4.66
N VAL A 38 10.15 -0.77 3.50
CA VAL A 38 8.70 -0.59 3.39
C VAL A 38 8.04 -1.93 3.07
N ALA A 39 7.04 -2.31 3.86
CA ALA A 39 6.23 -3.47 3.53
C ALA A 39 5.12 -3.07 2.55
N ARG A 40 5.00 -3.81 1.45
CA ARG A 40 4.01 -3.61 0.39
C ARG A 40 3.17 -4.88 0.25
N CYS A 41 1.85 -4.73 0.24
CA CYS A 41 0.91 -5.81 0.02
C CYS A 41 0.12 -5.58 -1.27
N TYR A 42 0.13 -6.58 -2.16
CA TYR A 42 -0.75 -6.67 -3.31
C TYR A 42 -1.89 -7.63 -2.99
N PRO A 43 -3.16 -7.20 -3.11
CA PRO A 43 -4.29 -8.10 -2.90
C PRO A 43 -4.23 -9.30 -3.83
N PRO A 44 -4.41 -10.54 -3.33
CA PRO A 44 -4.39 -11.76 -4.12
C PRO A 44 -5.71 -11.91 -4.89
N VAL A 45 -5.86 -11.10 -5.95
CA VAL A 45 -7.09 -11.05 -6.74
C VAL A 45 -7.19 -12.22 -7.75
N PRO A 46 -8.38 -12.80 -7.96
CA PRO A 46 -8.60 -13.90 -8.91
C PRO A 46 -8.21 -13.57 -10.35
N ARG A 47 -8.44 -12.32 -10.78
CA ARG A 47 -8.03 -11.82 -12.09
C ARG A 47 -6.78 -10.96 -11.89
N PRO A 48 -5.58 -11.48 -12.19
CA PRO A 48 -4.34 -10.95 -11.65
C PRO A 48 -4.15 -9.47 -11.96
N ALA A 49 -3.66 -8.73 -10.97
CA ALA A 49 -3.32 -7.31 -11.05
C ALA A 49 -2.27 -6.94 -12.13
N ARG A 50 -1.75 -7.91 -12.89
CA ARG A 50 -1.00 -7.66 -14.14
C ARG A 50 -1.85 -6.88 -15.15
N ARG A 51 -3.18 -7.00 -15.09
CA ARG A 51 -4.13 -6.09 -15.74
C ARG A 51 -4.59 -5.03 -14.73
N ARG A 52 -3.76 -4.00 -14.51
CA ARG A 52 -4.05 -2.84 -13.61
C ARG A 52 -5.38 -2.13 -13.95
N SER A 53 -5.90 -2.37 -15.15
CA SER A 53 -7.18 -1.89 -15.65
C SER A 53 -8.40 -2.63 -15.09
N GLU A 54 -8.24 -3.81 -14.48
CA GLU A 54 -9.35 -4.59 -13.93
C GLU A 54 -9.53 -4.32 -12.44
N GLY A 55 -8.49 -4.40 -11.61
CA GLY A 55 -8.49 -3.95 -10.21
C GLY A 55 -9.83 -4.09 -9.47
N MET A 56 -10.42 -2.97 -9.07
CA MET A 56 -11.71 -2.88 -8.38
C MET A 56 -12.96 -3.05 -9.27
N LYS A 57 -12.84 -3.21 -10.60
CA LYS A 57 -13.98 -3.29 -11.52
C LYS A 57 -14.73 -4.63 -11.38
N PRO A 58 -14.08 -5.81 -11.52
CA PRO A 58 -14.75 -7.09 -11.28
C PRO A 58 -15.15 -7.25 -9.81
N LEU A 59 -16.34 -7.81 -9.56
CA LEU A 59 -16.86 -8.00 -8.20
C LEU A 59 -16.02 -8.99 -7.38
N ASP A 60 -15.51 -10.05 -8.01
CA ASP A 60 -14.63 -11.05 -7.42
C ASP A 60 -13.30 -10.43 -6.96
N ASN A 61 -12.66 -9.62 -7.79
CA ASN A 61 -11.47 -8.87 -7.40
C ASN A 61 -11.75 -7.88 -6.27
N ARG A 62 -12.84 -7.11 -6.39
CA ARG A 62 -13.24 -6.11 -5.40
C ARG A 62 -13.45 -6.75 -4.03
N ARG A 63 -14.04 -7.95 -3.97
CA ARG A 63 -14.22 -8.71 -2.73
C ARG A 63 -12.89 -9.01 -2.04
N GLU A 64 -11.91 -9.54 -2.77
CA GLU A 64 -10.61 -9.86 -2.17
C GLU A 64 -9.84 -8.59 -1.76
N ILE A 65 -9.94 -7.52 -2.56
CA ILE A 65 -9.36 -6.22 -2.22
C ILE A 65 -9.96 -5.66 -0.92
N PHE A 66 -11.28 -5.75 -0.74
CA PHE A 66 -11.91 -5.28 0.49
C PHE A 66 -11.53 -6.13 1.70
N LYS A 67 -11.35 -7.45 1.57
CA LYS A 67 -10.79 -8.26 2.66
C LYS A 67 -9.41 -7.78 3.10
N CYS A 68 -8.54 -7.45 2.13
CA CYS A 68 -7.23 -6.85 2.43
C CYS A 68 -7.38 -5.49 3.11
N TYR A 69 -8.31 -4.64 2.66
CA TYR A 69 -8.59 -3.35 3.29
C TYR A 69 -9.07 -3.50 4.74
N GLU A 70 -9.98 -4.45 5.01
CA GLU A 70 -10.45 -4.76 6.36
C GLU A 70 -9.30 -5.17 7.28
N ALA A 71 -8.42 -6.06 6.82
CA ALA A 71 -7.21 -6.42 7.59
C ALA A 71 -6.26 -5.21 7.77
N PHE A 72 -6.20 -4.33 6.77
CA PHE A 72 -5.36 -3.14 6.80
C PHE A 72 -5.85 -2.07 7.79
N LYS A 73 -7.16 -1.97 8.04
CA LYS A 73 -7.72 -1.03 9.03
C LYS A 73 -7.14 -1.23 10.43
N VAL A 74 -6.86 -2.47 10.84
CA VAL A 74 -6.17 -2.79 12.10
C VAL A 74 -4.78 -2.14 12.16
N ILE A 75 -4.08 -2.02 11.03
CA ILE A 75 -2.77 -1.36 10.93
C ILE A 75 -2.92 0.17 10.98
N VAL A 76 -4.05 0.70 10.51
CA VAL A 76 -4.39 2.13 10.56
C VAL A 76 -4.87 2.57 11.95
N GLY A 77 -5.51 1.67 12.70
CA GLY A 77 -6.12 1.95 14.00
C GLY A 77 -7.55 2.51 13.89
N ILE A 78 -8.30 2.10 12.85
CA ILE A 78 -9.72 2.45 12.62
C ILE A 78 -10.60 1.22 12.45
#